data_AF-A0A962D8Z9-F1
#
_entry.id   AF-A0A962D8Z9-F1
#
_cell.length_a   1.000
_cell.length_b   1.000
_cell.length_c   1.000
_cell.angle_alpha   90.00
_cell.angle_beta   90.00
_cell.angle_gamma   90.00
#
_symmetry.space_group_name_H-M   'P 1'
#
loop_
_entity.id
_entity.type
_entity.pdbx_description
1 polymer ?
#
loop_
_entity_poly.entity_id
_entity_poly.type
_entity_poly.pdbx_seq_one_letter_code
_entity_poly.pdbx_strand_id
1 'polypeptide(L)'
;MNRLQWAMALACAGYGAIATAAPGDLDLTFGGTGIAIADFGTAADRGQSLALSGTDVVIGGYTGYFTDADFVYQRLNDAGLPQLGFTHTFNGDPASGHTAEKVLVDGSGRIVLLGPVNGRYDNAEIGILRLLPDGITPDATFDGDGELVIDVGTDARAFDAVFDGSGNIVLAGTD
;
A
#
# COMPACT_ATOMS: atom_id res chain seq x y z
N MET A 1 -1.78 36.63 35.89
CA MET A 1 -2.89 36.32 34.96
C MET A 1 -2.89 34.81 34.78
N ASN A 2 -3.50 34.05 35.69
CA ASN A 2 -4.84 33.45 35.60
C ASN A 2 -5.00 32.62 34.29
N ARG A 3 -5.19 31.30 34.29
CA ARG A 3 -5.94 30.44 35.22
C ARG A 3 -5.40 29.00 35.28
N LEU A 4 -5.50 28.42 36.49
CA LEU A 4 -5.53 26.99 36.74
C LEU A 4 -6.87 26.41 36.25
N GLN A 5 -6.86 25.15 35.79
CA GLN A 5 -7.99 24.24 35.97
C GLN A 5 -7.46 22.93 36.56
N TRP A 6 -7.81 22.70 37.82
CA TRP A 6 -7.80 21.40 38.46
C TRP A 6 -9.12 20.70 38.12
N ALA A 7 -9.06 19.42 37.79
CA ALA A 7 -10.22 18.54 37.90
C ALA A 7 -9.84 17.39 38.84
N MET A 8 -10.47 17.38 40.00
CA MET A 8 -10.44 16.30 40.98
C MET A 8 -11.77 15.55 40.86
N ALA A 9 -11.72 14.25 40.63
CA ALA A 9 -12.86 13.35 40.81
C ALA A 9 -12.36 12.13 41.60
N LEU A 10 -13.03 11.81 42.70
CA LEU A 10 -12.69 10.71 43.60
C LEU A 10 -13.82 9.66 43.59
N ALA A 11 -13.40 8.39 43.67
CA ALA A 11 -14.06 7.19 44.16
C ALA A 11 -14.72 6.23 43.15
N CYS A 12 -14.02 5.13 42.85
CA CYS A 12 -14.43 3.78 43.28
C CYS A 12 -13.22 2.82 43.18
N ALA A 13 -13.04 1.95 44.17
CA ALA A 13 -11.89 1.05 44.27
C ALA A 13 -11.87 0.01 43.15
N GLY A 14 -10.85 0.12 42.31
CA GLY A 14 -10.41 -0.93 41.40
C GLY A 14 -9.10 -0.46 40.79
N TYR A 15 -7.98 -1.02 41.24
CA TYR A 15 -6.77 -1.00 40.42
C TYR A 15 -7.07 -1.86 39.19
N GLY A 16 -7.71 -1.26 38.18
CA GLY A 16 -7.48 -1.68 36.83
C GLY A 16 -6.03 -1.31 36.57
N ALA A 17 -5.15 -2.30 36.50
CA ALA A 17 -3.84 -2.09 35.92
C ALA A 17 -4.07 -1.36 34.60
N ILE A 18 -3.59 -0.12 34.48
CA ILE A 18 -3.40 0.46 33.15
C ILE A 18 -2.38 -0.48 32.55
N ALA A 19 -2.81 -1.38 31.67
CA ALA A 19 -1.92 -2.20 30.89
C ALA A 19 -1.16 -1.24 29.97
N THR A 20 -0.05 -0.70 30.48
CA THR A 20 0.86 0.11 29.69
C THR A 20 1.54 -0.86 28.73
N ALA A 21 1.31 -0.68 27.44
CA ALA A 21 2.06 -1.40 26.40
C ALA A 21 3.56 -1.28 26.70
N ALA A 22 4.25 -2.40 26.83
CA ALA A 22 5.70 -2.44 26.88
C ALA A 22 6.25 -2.13 25.48
N PRO A 23 7.49 -1.62 25.36
CA PRO A 23 8.14 -1.50 24.06
C PRO A 23 8.13 -2.84 23.31
N GLY A 24 7.56 -2.86 22.11
CA GLY A 24 7.40 -4.06 21.28
C GLY A 24 6.04 -4.74 21.38
N ASP A 25 5.16 -4.31 22.29
CA ASP A 25 3.76 -4.75 22.30
C ASP A 25 3.03 -4.19 21.06
N LEU A 26 2.07 -4.96 20.57
CA LEU A 26 1.18 -4.49 19.50
C LEU A 26 0.37 -3.28 19.96
N ASP A 27 0.19 -2.32 19.06
CA ASP A 27 -0.75 -1.23 19.27
C ASP A 27 -2.18 -1.74 19.09
N LEU A 28 -2.85 -2.06 20.20
CA LEU A 28 -4.21 -2.58 20.18
C LEU A 28 -5.25 -1.60 19.64
N THR A 29 -4.91 -0.32 19.45
CA THR A 29 -5.79 0.64 18.76
C THR A 29 -5.82 0.44 17.25
N PHE A 30 -4.81 -0.23 16.69
CA PHE A 30 -4.73 -0.57 15.27
C PHE A 30 -5.52 -1.85 14.98
N GLY A 31 -6.61 -1.75 14.21
CA GLY A 31 -7.49 -2.88 13.89
C GLY A 31 -8.11 -3.57 15.12
N GLY A 32 -8.12 -2.92 16.28
CA GLY A 32 -8.64 -3.42 17.55
C GLY A 32 -7.86 -4.58 18.21
N THR A 33 -6.88 -5.15 17.50
CA THR A 33 -6.08 -6.30 17.94
C THR A 33 -4.58 -6.10 17.71
N GLY A 34 -4.18 -4.93 17.18
CA GLY A 34 -2.84 -4.70 16.63
C GLY A 34 -2.63 -5.24 15.22
N ILE A 35 -3.69 -5.77 14.61
CA ILE A 35 -3.66 -6.38 13.28
C ILE A 35 -4.84 -5.82 12.50
N ALA A 36 -4.56 -5.33 11.29
CA ALA A 36 -5.58 -4.96 10.31
C ALA A 36 -5.64 -6.01 9.20
N ILE A 37 -6.84 -6.25 8.69
CA ILE A 37 -7.09 -7.18 7.58
C ILE A 37 -7.89 -6.40 6.53
N ALA A 38 -7.43 -6.45 5.29
CA ALA A 38 -8.18 -6.00 4.13
C ALA A 38 -8.49 -7.21 3.25
N ASP A 39 -9.75 -7.31 2.83
CA ASP A 39 -10.31 -8.44 2.09
C ASP A 39 -10.86 -7.92 0.77
N PHE A 40 -10.43 -8.52 -0.33
CA PHE A 40 -10.79 -8.16 -1.71
C PHE A 40 -11.74 -9.16 -2.36
N GLY A 41 -12.30 -10.11 -1.59
CA GLY A 41 -13.42 -10.94 -2.03
C GLY A 41 -13.25 -12.42 -1.67
N THR A 42 -13.50 -13.31 -2.64
CA THR A 42 -13.53 -14.75 -2.40
C THR A 42 -12.26 -15.48 -2.87
N ALA A 43 -11.36 -14.78 -3.55
CA ALA A 43 -10.09 -15.32 -4.00
C ALA A 43 -9.02 -15.19 -2.91
N ALA A 44 -7.82 -15.69 -3.19
CA ALA A 44 -6.69 -15.52 -2.29
C ALA A 44 -6.13 -14.10 -2.40
N ASP A 45 -6.08 -13.38 -1.28
CA ASP A 45 -5.48 -12.04 -1.19
C ASP A 45 -4.10 -12.11 -0.58
N ARG A 46 -3.14 -11.37 -1.17
CA ARG A 46 -1.77 -11.31 -0.67
C ARG A 46 -1.24 -9.88 -0.76
N GLY A 47 -0.97 -9.28 0.40
CA GLY A 47 -0.13 -8.08 0.48
C GLY A 47 1.33 -8.44 0.27
N GLN A 48 2.00 -7.74 -0.65
CA GLN A 48 3.42 -7.95 -0.99
C GLN A 48 4.31 -6.84 -0.43
N SER A 49 3.82 -5.61 -0.43
CA SER A 49 4.56 -4.44 0.04
C SER A 49 3.65 -3.46 0.76
N LEU A 50 4.24 -2.68 1.66
CA LEU A 50 3.58 -1.56 2.32
C LEU A 50 4.49 -0.35 2.39
N ALA A 51 3.90 0.82 2.53
CA ALA A 51 4.60 2.08 2.79
C ALA A 51 3.73 2.99 3.66
N LEU A 52 4.39 3.95 4.34
CA LEU A 52 3.68 4.99 5.09
C LEU A 52 3.31 6.15 4.16
N SER A 53 2.08 6.63 4.30
CA SER A 53 1.56 7.83 3.64
C SER A 53 1.08 8.81 4.70
N GLY A 54 2.02 9.53 5.31
CA GLY A 54 1.75 10.33 6.50
C GLY A 54 1.52 9.42 7.71
N THR A 55 0.31 9.46 8.29
CA THR A 55 -0.12 8.57 9.38
C THR A 55 -0.77 7.28 8.87
N ASP A 56 -1.14 7.25 7.59
CA ASP A 56 -1.81 6.12 6.97
C ASP A 56 -0.80 5.10 6.45
N VAL A 57 -1.25 3.86 6.24
CA VAL A 57 -0.48 2.78 5.61
C VAL A 57 -1.09 2.50 4.25
N VAL A 58 -0.26 2.42 3.22
CA VAL A 58 -0.67 1.93 1.90
C VAL A 58 -0.08 0.54 1.67
N ILE A 59 -0.88 -0.35 1.12
CA ILE A 59 -0.54 -1.75 0.86
C ILE A 59 -0.76 -2.02 -0.61
N GLY A 60 0.22 -2.67 -1.22
CA GLY A 60 0.16 -3.21 -2.57
C GLY A 60 0.21 -4.73 -2.51
N GLY A 61 -0.51 -5.37 -3.41
CA GLY A 61 -0.46 -6.81 -3.55
C GLY A 61 -1.26 -7.29 -4.74
N TYR A 62 -1.91 -8.43 -4.56
CA TYR A 62 -2.82 -8.97 -5.55
C TYR A 62 -3.93 -9.82 -4.92
N THR A 63 -5.02 -9.97 -5.66
CA THR A 63 -6.12 -10.92 -5.39
C THR A 63 -6.24 -11.88 -6.57
N GLY A 64 -6.65 -13.14 -6.37
CA GLY A 64 -6.76 -14.13 -7.45
C GLY A 64 -5.69 -15.22 -7.41
N TYR A 65 -5.61 -16.01 -8.48
CA TYR A 65 -4.53 -17.00 -8.66
C TYR A 65 -3.42 -16.40 -9.51
N PHE A 66 -2.20 -16.93 -9.42
CA PHE A 66 -1.03 -16.28 -10.00
C PHE A 66 -1.16 -15.93 -11.51
N THR A 67 -1.93 -16.69 -12.28
CA THR A 67 -2.12 -16.49 -13.73
C THR A 67 -3.24 -15.52 -14.11
N ASP A 68 -4.12 -15.16 -13.16
CA ASP A 68 -5.26 -14.26 -13.32
C ASP A 68 -5.34 -13.27 -12.15
N ALA A 69 -4.20 -13.02 -11.51
CA ALA A 69 -4.12 -12.16 -10.35
C ALA A 69 -4.44 -10.74 -10.77
N ASP A 70 -5.26 -10.05 -9.99
CA ASP A 70 -5.50 -8.63 -10.15
C ASP A 70 -4.63 -7.89 -9.16
N PHE A 71 -3.97 -6.84 -9.65
CA PHE A 71 -3.21 -5.92 -8.83
C PHE A 71 -4.15 -5.29 -7.81
N VAL A 72 -3.71 -5.16 -6.57
CA VAL A 72 -4.50 -4.59 -5.48
C VAL A 72 -3.79 -3.42 -4.82
N TYR A 73 -4.56 -2.37 -4.54
CA TYR A 73 -4.21 -1.28 -3.63
C TYR A 73 -5.18 -1.21 -2.46
N GLN A 74 -4.66 -1.05 -1.25
CA GLN A 74 -5.43 -0.71 -0.05
C GLN A 74 -4.76 0.41 0.73
N ARG A 75 -5.54 1.40 1.17
CA ARG A 75 -5.12 2.32 2.23
C ARG A 75 -5.77 1.97 3.56
N LEU A 76 -5.00 1.94 4.64
CA LEU A 76 -5.48 1.85 6.00
C LEU A 76 -5.21 3.18 6.70
N ASN A 77 -6.15 3.67 7.49
CA ASN A 77 -5.88 4.83 8.33
C ASN A 77 -4.95 4.49 9.51
N ASP A 78 -4.62 5.49 10.31
CA ASP A 78 -3.82 5.37 11.53
C ASP A 78 -4.38 4.39 12.58
N ALA A 79 -5.69 4.14 12.56
CA ALA A 79 -6.36 3.13 13.38
C ALA A 79 -6.43 1.74 12.71
N GLY A 80 -5.79 1.54 11.56
CA GLY A 80 -5.78 0.27 10.84
C GLY A 80 -7.12 -0.10 10.19
N LEU A 81 -8.03 0.87 10.04
CA LEU A 81 -9.30 0.67 9.38
C LEU A 81 -9.13 0.84 7.86
N PRO A 82 -9.63 -0.11 7.04
CA PRO A 82 -9.65 0.03 5.60
C PRO A 82 -10.37 1.31 5.15
N GLN A 83 -9.67 2.11 4.35
CA GLN A 83 -10.23 3.17 3.54
C GLN A 83 -10.53 2.64 2.13
N LEU A 84 -10.62 3.52 1.13
CA LEU A 84 -10.76 3.10 -0.27
C LEU A 84 -9.58 2.20 -0.70
N GLY A 85 -9.94 1.07 -1.29
CA GLY A 85 -9.05 0.14 -1.98
C GLY A 85 -9.67 -0.21 -3.34
N PHE A 86 -8.83 -0.66 -4.27
CA PHE A 86 -9.27 -1.04 -5.61
C PHE A 86 -8.37 -2.12 -6.21
N THR A 87 -8.93 -2.84 -7.17
CA THR A 87 -8.14 -3.63 -8.11
C THR A 87 -7.80 -2.80 -9.34
N HIS A 88 -6.65 -3.07 -9.95
CA HIS A 88 -6.20 -2.37 -11.14
C HIS A 88 -5.75 -3.35 -12.22
N THR A 89 -5.88 -2.89 -13.46
CA THR A 89 -5.57 -3.67 -14.63
C THR A 89 -4.84 -2.78 -15.62
N PHE A 90 -3.62 -3.13 -15.96
CA PHE A 90 -2.85 -2.42 -16.97
C PHE A 90 -3.38 -2.76 -18.36
N ASN A 91 -3.35 -1.78 -19.27
CA ASN A 91 -3.79 -1.93 -20.67
C ASN A 91 -5.25 -2.41 -20.84
N GLY A 92 -6.06 -2.39 -19.78
CA GLY A 92 -7.42 -2.94 -19.78
C GLY A 92 -7.50 -4.46 -20.01
N ASP A 93 -6.42 -5.22 -19.76
CA ASP A 93 -6.40 -6.68 -19.89
C ASP A 93 -6.48 -7.40 -18.53
N PRO A 94 -7.68 -7.71 -18.00
CA PRO A 94 -7.83 -8.37 -16.70
C PRO A 94 -7.32 -9.83 -16.68
N ALA A 95 -6.95 -10.40 -17.84
CA ALA A 95 -6.65 -11.82 -17.95
C ALA A 95 -5.16 -12.16 -17.89
N SER A 96 -4.28 -11.16 -17.69
CA SER A 96 -2.85 -11.31 -17.91
C SER A 96 -1.99 -11.37 -16.64
N GLY A 97 -2.59 -11.31 -15.45
CA GLY A 97 -1.88 -11.44 -14.18
C GLY A 97 -1.06 -10.18 -13.86
N HIS A 98 -1.55 -9.42 -12.90
CA HIS A 98 -0.99 -8.15 -12.44
C HIS A 98 -0.76 -8.22 -10.94
N THR A 99 0.42 -7.80 -10.49
CA THR A 99 0.71 -7.79 -9.05
C THR A 99 1.43 -6.50 -8.66
N ALA A 100 1.04 -5.91 -7.53
CA ALA A 100 1.75 -4.77 -6.95
C ALA A 100 2.80 -5.30 -5.95
N GLU A 101 3.97 -5.68 -6.44
CA GLU A 101 5.03 -6.26 -5.61
C GLU A 101 5.79 -5.20 -4.80
N LYS A 102 5.75 -3.92 -5.20
CA LYS A 102 6.40 -2.83 -4.51
C LYS A 102 5.50 -1.59 -4.41
N VAL A 103 5.54 -0.93 -3.26
CA VAL A 103 4.88 0.35 -3.00
C VAL A 103 5.88 1.36 -2.47
N LEU A 104 5.83 2.59 -3.01
CA LEU A 104 6.62 3.73 -2.58
C LEU A 104 5.70 4.93 -2.39
N VAL A 105 6.06 5.82 -1.45
CA VAL A 105 5.40 7.11 -1.25
C VAL A 105 6.48 8.19 -1.25
N ASP A 106 6.29 9.23 -2.06
CA ASP A 106 7.24 10.35 -2.12
C ASP A 106 6.94 11.44 -1.08
N GLY A 107 7.82 12.44 -0.99
CA GLY A 107 7.65 13.55 -0.04
C GLY A 107 6.43 14.46 -0.29
N SER A 108 5.77 14.32 -1.44
CA SER A 108 4.51 15.00 -1.75
C SER A 108 3.27 14.15 -1.48
N GLY A 109 3.46 12.89 -1.04
CA GLY A 109 2.39 11.93 -0.79
C GLY A 109 1.90 11.20 -2.04
N ARG A 110 2.55 11.37 -3.21
CA ARG A 110 2.22 10.55 -4.38
C ARG A 110 2.65 9.13 -4.12
N ILE A 111 1.84 8.19 -4.60
CA ILE A 111 2.05 6.76 -4.39
C ILE A 111 2.48 6.15 -5.71
N VAL A 112 3.54 5.36 -5.68
CA VAL A 112 3.96 4.54 -6.81
C VAL A 112 3.80 3.09 -6.42
N LEU A 113 3.08 2.35 -7.24
CA LEU A 113 2.95 0.92 -7.14
C LEU A 113 3.52 0.30 -8.41
N LEU A 114 4.23 -0.81 -8.26
CA LEU A 114 4.81 -1.50 -9.42
C LEU A 114 4.95 -2.99 -9.19
N GLY A 115 5.07 -3.71 -10.29
CA GLY A 115 5.33 -5.14 -10.31
C GLY A 115 5.11 -5.71 -11.71
N PRO A 116 5.19 -7.05 -11.85
CA PRO A 116 5.00 -7.70 -13.13
C PRO A 116 3.57 -7.51 -13.62
N VAL A 117 3.48 -7.21 -14.92
CA VAL A 117 2.25 -7.24 -15.71
C VAL A 117 2.40 -8.20 -16.87
N ASN A 118 1.29 -8.72 -17.40
CA ASN A 118 1.33 -9.72 -18.47
C ASN A 118 2.06 -11.04 -18.10
N GLY A 119 2.11 -11.41 -16.82
CA GLY A 119 2.91 -12.53 -16.29
C GLY A 119 2.46 -13.95 -16.67
N ARG A 120 1.60 -14.11 -17.69
CA ARG A 120 0.99 -15.40 -18.03
C ARG A 120 1.92 -16.32 -18.86
N TYR A 121 2.96 -15.82 -19.53
CA TYR A 121 3.75 -16.60 -20.50
C TYR A 121 5.22 -16.20 -20.67
N ASP A 122 6.00 -16.10 -19.58
CA ASP A 122 7.44 -15.74 -19.63
C ASP A 122 7.72 -14.43 -20.41
N ASN A 123 6.73 -13.54 -20.39
CA ASN A 123 6.69 -12.28 -21.10
C ASN A 123 6.22 -11.16 -20.16
N ALA A 124 6.51 -11.31 -18.86
CA ALA A 124 6.20 -10.27 -17.91
C ALA A 124 6.90 -8.98 -18.32
N GLU A 125 6.15 -7.88 -18.23
CA GLU A 125 6.65 -6.52 -18.35
C GLU A 125 6.58 -5.85 -16.97
N ILE A 126 7.20 -4.69 -16.81
CA ILE A 126 7.11 -3.94 -15.56
C ILE A 126 6.01 -2.89 -15.70
N GLY A 127 4.91 -3.07 -14.96
CA GLY A 127 3.87 -2.08 -14.84
C GLY A 127 4.11 -1.15 -13.64
N ILE A 128 3.86 0.13 -13.84
CA ILE A 128 3.97 1.17 -12.81
C ILE A 128 2.69 2.00 -12.83
N LEU A 129 2.00 2.05 -11.70
CA LEU A 129 0.87 2.94 -11.48
C LEU A 129 1.30 4.04 -10.50
N ARG A 130 1.19 5.30 -10.91
CA ARG A 130 1.38 6.46 -10.03
C ARG A 130 0.05 7.10 -9.69
N LEU A 131 -0.24 7.21 -8.39
CA LEU A 131 -1.43 7.85 -7.86
C LEU A 131 -1.11 9.20 -7.22
N LEU A 132 -2.08 10.10 -7.27
CA LEU A 132 -2.09 11.33 -6.47
C LEU A 132 -2.22 11.02 -4.97
N PRO A 133 -1.96 12.00 -4.08
CA PRO A 133 -2.04 11.77 -2.62
C PRO A 133 -3.41 11.33 -2.09
N ASP A 134 -4.47 11.52 -2.87
CA ASP A 134 -5.79 10.97 -2.56
C ASP A 134 -5.83 9.44 -2.59
N GLY A 135 -4.82 8.81 -3.21
CA GLY A 135 -4.65 7.37 -3.28
C GLY A 135 -5.66 6.67 -4.17
N ILE A 136 -6.37 7.39 -5.03
CA ILE A 136 -7.36 6.82 -5.94
C ILE A 136 -7.24 7.36 -7.35
N THR A 137 -6.77 8.60 -7.52
CA THR A 137 -6.67 9.22 -8.84
C THR A 137 -5.30 8.91 -9.45
N PRO A 138 -5.24 8.26 -10.63
CA PRO A 138 -4.00 8.15 -11.40
C PRO A 138 -3.44 9.55 -11.73
N ASP A 139 -2.15 9.73 -11.54
CA ASP A 139 -1.46 10.98 -11.80
C ASP A 139 -1.20 11.12 -13.31
N ALA A 140 -2.12 11.76 -14.03
CA ALA A 140 -2.01 11.99 -15.47
C ALA A 140 -0.77 12.80 -15.92
N THR A 141 0.02 13.36 -14.99
CA THR A 141 1.33 13.94 -15.32
C THR A 141 2.43 12.89 -15.46
N PHE A 142 2.15 11.64 -15.10
CA PHE A 142 2.97 10.46 -15.35
C PHE A 142 2.45 9.76 -16.61
N ASP A 143 3.29 9.69 -17.65
CA ASP A 143 3.00 9.08 -18.96
C ASP A 143 1.70 9.50 -19.69
N GLY A 144 0.94 10.44 -19.13
CA GLY A 144 -0.31 10.98 -19.69
C GLY A 144 -1.57 10.43 -19.03
N ASP A 145 -1.52 9.24 -18.44
CA ASP A 145 -2.67 8.56 -17.82
C ASP A 145 -2.41 8.03 -16.40
N GLY A 146 -1.18 8.14 -15.89
CA GLY A 146 -0.80 7.64 -14.57
C GLY A 146 -0.20 6.23 -14.59
N GLU A 147 -0.13 5.59 -15.75
CA GLU A 147 0.38 4.23 -15.93
C GLU A 147 1.64 4.25 -16.81
N LEU A 148 2.59 3.36 -16.57
CA LEU A 148 3.72 3.13 -17.48
C LEU A 148 3.98 1.64 -17.52
N VAL A 149 4.06 1.08 -18.73
CA VAL A 149 4.49 -0.30 -18.96
C VAL A 149 5.84 -0.28 -19.64
N ILE A 150 6.83 -0.93 -19.02
CA ILE A 150 8.19 -1.00 -19.52
C ILE A 150 8.47 -2.43 -19.98
N ASP A 151 8.68 -2.57 -21.29
CA ASP A 151 9.22 -3.77 -21.92
C ASP A 151 10.74 -3.62 -22.06
N VAL A 152 11.50 -4.41 -21.30
CA VAL A 152 12.97 -4.46 -21.36
C VAL A 152 13.50 -5.82 -21.83
N GLY A 153 12.63 -6.78 -22.19
CA GLY A 153 13.05 -8.15 -22.44
C GLY A 153 11.97 -9.19 -22.20
N THR A 154 12.38 -10.45 -22.08
CA THR A 154 11.47 -11.58 -21.85
C THR A 154 11.43 -11.90 -20.35
N ASP A 155 10.28 -11.70 -19.70
CA ASP A 155 10.12 -11.89 -18.25
C ASP A 155 10.83 -10.81 -17.42
N ALA A 156 10.67 -9.55 -17.84
CA ALA A 156 11.18 -8.39 -17.14
C ALA A 156 10.57 -8.27 -15.73
N ARG A 157 11.43 -8.09 -14.72
CA ARG A 157 11.00 -7.92 -13.33
C ARG A 157 11.75 -6.81 -12.64
N ALA A 158 11.03 -5.96 -11.93
CA ALA A 158 11.59 -5.03 -10.95
C ALA A 158 11.48 -5.66 -9.56
N PHE A 159 12.63 -6.02 -8.96
CA PHE A 159 12.67 -6.59 -7.61
C PHE A 159 12.64 -5.52 -6.53
N ASP A 160 13.16 -4.34 -6.84
CA ASP A 160 13.17 -3.21 -5.91
C ASP A 160 13.09 -1.89 -6.66
N ALA A 161 12.63 -0.87 -5.94
CA ALA A 161 12.55 0.48 -6.44
C ALA A 161 12.73 1.50 -5.31
N VAL A 162 13.24 2.66 -5.67
CA VAL A 162 13.41 3.81 -4.76
C VAL A 162 13.17 5.12 -5.50
N PHE A 163 12.91 6.19 -4.75
CA PHE A 163 13.05 7.55 -5.28
C PHE A 163 14.51 8.01 -5.12
N ASP A 164 15.07 8.62 -6.17
CA ASP A 164 16.34 9.33 -6.04
C ASP A 164 16.15 10.72 -5.40
N GLY A 165 17.26 11.44 -5.18
CA GLY A 165 17.23 12.79 -4.58
C GLY A 165 16.55 13.87 -5.45
N SER A 166 16.22 13.56 -6.70
CA SER A 166 15.48 14.41 -7.63
C SER A 166 14.01 14.00 -7.79
N GLY A 167 13.58 12.93 -7.12
CA GLY A 167 12.22 12.39 -7.18
C GLY A 167 11.97 11.48 -8.39
N ASN A 168 13.02 11.02 -9.09
CA ASN A 168 12.86 10.02 -10.13
C ASN A 168 12.67 8.64 -9.51
N ILE A 169 11.90 7.78 -10.17
CA ILE A 169 11.74 6.38 -9.78
C ILE A 169 12.92 5.60 -10.37
N VAL A 170 13.73 4.98 -9.52
CA VAL A 170 14.85 4.13 -9.91
C VAL A 170 14.47 2.68 -9.62
N LEU A 171 14.61 1.83 -10.64
CA LEU A 171 14.28 0.41 -10.58
C LEU A 171 15.55 -0.45 -10.59
N ALA A 172 15.54 -1.56 -9.86
CA ALA A 172 16.53 -2.61 -9.95
C ALA A 172 15.85 -3.95 -10.26
N GLY A 173 16.36 -4.67 -11.26
CA GLY A 173 15.61 -5.77 -11.86
C GLY A 173 16.39 -6.60 -12.87
N THR A 174 15.68 -7.47 -13.57
CA THR A 174 16.15 -8.33 -14.68
C THR A 174 15.33 -8.11 -15.94
N ASP A 175 15.92 -8.49 -17.07
CA ASP A 175 15.32 -8.56 -18.41
C ASP A 175 14.99 -9.99 -18.85
#